data_AF-A0A8H6KQ19-F1
#
_entry.id   AF-A0A8H6KQ19-F1
#
_cell.length_a   1.000
_cell.length_b   1.000
_cell.length_c   1.000
_cell.angle_alpha   90.00
_cell.angle_beta   90.00
_cell.angle_gamma   90.00
#
_symmetry.space_group_name_H-M   'P 1'
#
loop_
_entity.id
_entity.type
_entity.pdbx_description
1 polymer ?
#
loop_
_entity_poly.entity_id
_entity_poly.type
_entity_poly.pdbx_seq_one_letter_code
_entity_poly.pdbx_strand_id
1 'polypeptide(L)'
;MQFRFDGAAYREQGKHWNQVIRHLATEYGFPVANLDELSFLFGKYTGQGSTFRIEKERWKFVVDVIRSGHEILSIVAITLAAKSIEDEHHNGAVIARACTIHPNDDEDEYVGHPLLKWYMVTSGGMSFQHCCDKECSGPDKMLGNPRLNWEGCRLRIIQKAYEQEVLRLFRSSRNQSYELNLRNMNIVRKSNEIRKLGEEAQEAREEARQAKEEAQEAKEVARLAKNETQEARSDFEDLSQRFSDLQQQKHNIGLELFENQKSLARILCDQEEHEAEQDALQMRILSLEKENHVKDATIRNLRTEIETARQIGGKTHGAGVNTEKLWKKLHRSERKKNSYSHKLRDMREESAAKIHTLEAAKADLQTQIHTTSKNHCKEKVALQNEVQHLRQQNDDISHGYKELLEQKAGLQIEIKNMDENKKQMDARFAQLETGTNVNNDYSRQLEAQLGSANRELQHVRRKHVDELDQLRREIQTKAVLIQQLQQDYRYHGSSNDQPVLHRQPGPLEHSSDSNAQRTALQEARERTRDLENKVKGLKKAMEDKTNELEALEKSWADKLSAVADREKKCADRESYIATLEKELEEVRGTLEDVIGRVSSHQSSKRRRTENSEDLV
;
A
#
# COMPACT_ATOMS: atom_id res chain seq x y z
N MET A 1 20.90 -20.96 34.35
CA MET A 1 22.11 -20.36 33.73
C MET A 1 23.29 -21.30 33.94
N GLN A 2 23.62 -22.11 32.93
CA GLN A 2 24.87 -22.88 32.89
C GLN A 2 25.92 -21.95 32.27
N PHE A 3 26.84 -21.42 33.07
CA PHE A 3 28.01 -20.73 32.54
C PHE A 3 28.91 -21.76 31.86
N ARG A 4 28.72 -21.99 30.55
CA ARG A 4 29.73 -22.68 29.74
C ARG A 4 30.89 -21.72 29.57
N PHE A 5 31.95 -21.94 30.35
CA PHE A 5 33.23 -21.26 30.14
C PHE A 5 33.70 -21.54 28.70
N ASP A 6 34.03 -20.49 27.96
CA ASP A 6 34.41 -20.59 26.56
C ASP A 6 35.65 -21.50 26.38
N GLY A 7 35.51 -22.56 25.57
CA GLY A 7 36.51 -23.61 25.41
C GLY A 7 37.81 -23.18 24.71
N ALA A 8 37.99 -21.90 24.37
CA ALA A 8 39.23 -21.41 23.76
C ALA A 8 40.32 -21.18 24.82
N ALA A 9 39.99 -20.49 25.93
CA ALA A 9 40.92 -20.26 27.03
C ALA A 9 41.31 -21.57 27.74
N TYR A 10 40.34 -22.49 27.92
CA TYR A 10 40.60 -23.82 28.46
C TYR A 10 41.51 -24.65 27.55
N ARG A 11 41.36 -24.53 26.22
CA ARG A 11 42.22 -25.24 25.25
C ARG A 11 43.66 -24.78 25.27
N GLU A 12 43.92 -23.48 25.41
CA GLU A 12 45.29 -22.99 25.58
C GLU A 12 45.89 -23.41 26.92
N GLN A 13 45.13 -23.30 28.01
CA GLN A 13 45.59 -23.76 29.32
C GLN A 13 45.88 -25.27 29.36
N GLY A 14 45.06 -26.06 28.66
CA GLY A 14 45.21 -27.49 28.60
C GLY A 14 46.50 -27.91 27.90
N LYS A 15 46.88 -27.22 26.81
CA LYS A 15 48.14 -27.48 26.10
C LYS A 15 49.37 -27.34 26.99
N HIS A 16 49.40 -26.36 27.89
CA HIS A 16 50.54 -26.10 28.77
C HIS A 16 50.68 -27.14 29.89
N TRP A 17 49.60 -27.41 30.62
CA TRP A 17 49.62 -28.42 31.67
C TRP A 17 49.87 -29.82 31.11
N ASN A 18 49.38 -30.10 29.90
CA ASN A 18 49.64 -31.38 29.23
C ASN A 18 51.15 -31.64 29.01
N GLN A 19 51.93 -30.60 28.70
CA GLN A 19 53.38 -30.74 28.55
C GLN A 19 54.08 -31.01 29.89
N VAL A 20 53.66 -30.34 30.96
CA VAL A 20 54.20 -30.61 32.32
C VAL A 20 53.83 -32.00 32.81
N ILE A 21 52.58 -32.42 32.61
CA ILE A 21 52.12 -33.75 32.98
C ILE A 21 52.93 -34.83 32.25
N ARG A 22 53.17 -34.66 30.94
CA ARG A 22 54.04 -35.56 30.18
C ARG A 22 55.44 -35.64 30.77
N HIS A 23 56.03 -34.50 31.07
CA HIS A 23 57.36 -34.46 31.66
C HIS A 23 57.42 -35.14 33.03
N LEU A 24 56.46 -34.86 33.91
CA LEU A 24 56.35 -35.51 35.22
C LEU A 24 56.12 -37.02 35.12
N ALA A 25 55.38 -37.48 34.10
CA ALA A 25 55.18 -38.90 33.85
C ALA A 25 56.47 -39.59 33.43
N THR A 26 57.23 -38.98 32.51
CA THR A 26 58.48 -39.53 31.97
C THR A 26 59.60 -39.57 33.02
N GLU A 27 59.86 -38.45 33.71
CA GLU A 27 61.03 -38.33 34.59
C GLU A 27 60.76 -38.76 36.04
N TYR A 28 59.55 -38.51 36.54
CA TYR A 28 59.22 -38.66 37.96
C TYR A 28 58.17 -39.74 38.23
N GLY A 29 57.68 -40.43 37.19
CA GLY A 29 56.71 -41.52 37.33
C GLY A 29 55.31 -41.07 37.76
N PHE A 30 54.89 -39.86 37.36
CA PHE A 30 53.51 -39.39 37.55
C PHE A 30 52.52 -40.37 36.87
N PRO A 31 51.37 -40.70 37.50
CA PRO A 31 50.56 -41.86 37.08
C PRO A 31 49.76 -41.65 35.79
N VAL A 32 49.80 -40.47 35.18
CA VAL A 32 49.05 -40.13 33.98
C VAL A 32 49.94 -39.35 33.02
N ALA A 33 49.82 -39.63 31.72
CA ALA A 33 50.71 -39.08 30.70
C ALA A 33 50.13 -37.84 30.00
N ASN A 34 48.86 -37.51 30.22
CA ASN A 34 48.22 -36.35 29.61
C ASN A 34 47.09 -35.77 30.48
N LEU A 35 46.61 -34.60 30.09
CA LEU A 35 45.57 -33.88 30.83
C LEU A 35 44.20 -34.60 30.83
N ASP A 36 43.87 -35.34 29.77
CA ASP A 36 42.60 -36.06 29.68
C ASP A 36 42.57 -37.24 30.66
N GLU A 37 43.68 -37.99 30.75
CA GLU A 37 43.88 -39.04 31.76
C GLU A 37 43.88 -38.48 33.19
N LEU A 38 44.50 -37.30 33.40
CA LEU A 38 44.45 -36.62 34.70
C LEU A 38 43.03 -36.20 35.07
N SER A 39 42.27 -35.68 34.10
CA SER A 39 40.88 -35.28 34.29
C SER A 39 39.99 -36.49 34.60
N PHE A 40 40.23 -37.61 33.93
CA PHE A 40 39.58 -38.89 34.23
C PHE A 40 39.94 -39.41 35.62
N LEU A 41 41.23 -39.33 36.01
CA LEU A 41 41.68 -39.70 37.35
C LEU A 41 40.96 -38.86 38.42
N PHE A 42 40.83 -37.56 38.21
CA PHE A 42 40.11 -36.67 39.11
C PHE A 42 38.60 -36.89 39.12
N GLY A 43 38.00 -37.24 37.97
CA GLY A 43 36.58 -37.57 37.88
C GLY A 43 36.17 -38.78 38.72
N LYS A 44 37.12 -39.66 39.08
CA LYS A 44 36.88 -40.78 40.02
C LYS A 44 36.83 -40.35 41.49
N TYR A 45 37.28 -39.15 41.83
CA TYR A 45 37.20 -38.63 43.19
C TYR A 45 35.86 -37.93 43.44
N THR A 46 35.09 -38.47 44.39
CA THR A 46 33.76 -37.95 44.75
C THR A 46 33.80 -36.85 45.82
N GLY A 47 34.92 -36.69 46.53
CA GLY A 47 35.08 -35.67 47.58
C GLY A 47 35.11 -34.25 47.02
N GLN A 48 34.86 -33.23 47.85
CA GLN A 48 34.88 -31.80 47.47
C GLN A 48 36.27 -31.14 47.55
N GLY A 49 37.31 -31.91 47.86
CA GLY A 49 38.67 -31.38 48.02
C GLY A 49 39.22 -30.74 46.75
N SER A 50 39.99 -29.66 46.93
CA SER A 50 40.75 -28.95 45.89
C SER A 50 42.21 -29.42 45.78
N THR A 51 42.62 -30.38 46.60
CA THR A 51 44.00 -30.89 46.66
C THR A 51 43.98 -32.42 46.55
N PHE A 52 44.73 -32.95 45.58
CA PHE A 52 44.85 -34.38 45.32
C PHE A 52 46.26 -34.85 45.64
N ARG A 53 46.39 -35.87 46.48
CA ARG A 53 47.68 -36.47 46.83
C ARG A 53 47.81 -37.82 46.13
N ILE A 54 48.91 -38.00 45.41
CA ILE A 54 49.24 -39.21 44.67
C ILE A 54 50.61 -39.65 45.13
N GLU A 55 50.71 -40.88 45.63
CA GLU A 55 51.98 -41.43 46.14
C GLU A 55 52.48 -42.54 45.22
N LYS A 56 53.76 -42.47 44.86
CA LYS A 56 54.53 -43.46 44.10
C LYS A 56 55.82 -43.77 44.85
N GLU A 57 56.49 -44.86 44.49
CA GLU A 57 57.58 -45.46 45.28
C GLU A 57 58.62 -44.45 45.77
N ARG A 58 59.10 -43.57 44.88
CA ARG A 58 60.12 -42.54 45.19
C ARG A 58 59.55 -41.12 45.37
N TRP A 59 58.34 -40.87 44.88
CA TRP A 59 57.79 -39.52 44.71
C TRP A 59 56.37 -39.38 45.23
N LYS A 60 56.09 -38.25 45.87
CA LYS A 60 54.77 -37.80 46.28
C LYS A 60 54.38 -36.59 45.44
N PHE A 61 53.25 -36.69 44.78
CA PHE A 61 52.67 -35.59 44.02
C PHE A 61 51.47 -35.02 44.75
N VAL A 62 51.36 -33.69 44.74
CA VAL A 62 50.20 -32.99 45.27
C VAL A 62 49.69 -32.01 44.24
N VAL A 63 48.50 -32.24 43.71
CA VAL A 63 47.90 -31.41 42.67
C VAL A 63 46.80 -30.55 43.27
N ASP A 64 46.92 -29.24 43.15
CA ASP A 64 45.92 -28.28 43.59
C ASP A 64 45.15 -27.75 42.40
N VAL A 65 43.83 -27.72 42.52
CA VAL A 65 42.91 -27.35 41.45
C VAL A 65 41.83 -26.39 41.94
N ILE A 66 41.32 -25.59 41.00
CA ILE A 66 40.03 -24.90 41.14
C ILE A 66 38.98 -25.78 40.48
N ARG A 67 37.88 -26.03 41.18
CA ARG A 67 36.79 -26.89 40.73
C ARG A 67 35.43 -26.29 41.06
N SER A 68 34.41 -26.69 40.29
CA SER A 68 33.00 -26.42 40.57
C SER A 68 32.25 -27.74 40.55
N GLY A 69 31.76 -28.19 41.71
CA GLY A 69 31.19 -29.53 41.84
C GLY A 69 32.23 -30.60 41.52
N HIS A 70 31.97 -31.46 40.53
CA HIS A 70 32.90 -32.49 40.05
C HIS A 70 33.78 -32.05 38.87
N GLU A 71 33.57 -30.83 38.35
CA GLU A 71 34.29 -30.32 37.20
C GLU A 71 35.54 -29.56 37.64
N ILE A 72 36.70 -29.90 37.06
CA ILE A 72 37.94 -29.17 37.30
C ILE A 72 38.05 -28.03 36.30
N LEU A 73 37.99 -26.82 36.84
CA LEU A 73 38.04 -25.58 36.09
C LEU A 73 39.47 -25.18 35.73
N SER A 74 40.44 -25.44 36.62
CA SER A 74 41.86 -25.11 36.36
C SER A 74 42.78 -25.85 37.33
N ILE A 75 43.99 -26.20 36.89
CA ILE A 75 45.07 -26.67 37.77
C ILE A 75 45.86 -25.44 38.23
N VAL A 76 45.96 -25.28 39.55
CA VAL A 76 46.64 -24.17 40.22
C VAL A 76 48.13 -24.47 40.37
N ALA A 77 48.46 -25.64 40.89
CA ALA A 77 49.84 -26.07 41.10
C ALA A 77 49.97 -27.60 41.11
N ILE A 78 51.16 -28.09 40.78
CA ILE A 78 51.58 -29.47 41.03
C ILE A 78 52.83 -29.43 41.89
N THR A 79 52.77 -30.00 43.07
CA THR A 79 53.92 -30.18 43.97
C THR A 79 54.48 -31.58 43.80
N LEU A 80 55.79 -31.70 43.70
CA LEU A 80 56.54 -32.94 43.72
C LEU A 80 57.41 -32.97 44.98
N ALA A 81 57.37 -34.05 45.76
CA ALA A 81 58.23 -34.23 46.94
C ALA A 81 58.85 -35.62 46.93
N ALA A 82 60.15 -35.72 47.23
CA ALA A 82 60.83 -37.01 47.38
C ALA A 82 60.42 -37.69 48.69
N LYS A 83 60.35 -39.02 48.72
CA LYS A 83 59.93 -39.80 49.91
C LYS A 83 61.01 -39.95 51.01
N SER A 84 62.17 -39.31 50.83
CA SER A 84 63.40 -39.31 51.64
C SER A 84 64.08 -40.67 51.86
N ILE A 85 65.37 -40.73 51.55
CA ILE A 85 66.40 -41.22 52.47
C ILE A 85 67.58 -40.25 52.25
N GLU A 86 68.03 -39.54 53.29
CA GLU A 86 69.37 -38.89 53.42
C GLU A 86 69.71 -37.45 52.98
N ASP A 87 68.81 -36.59 52.48
CA ASP A 87 69.16 -35.14 52.39
C ASP A 87 68.11 -34.24 53.06
N GLU A 88 68.43 -33.77 54.27
CA GLU A 88 67.60 -32.85 55.05
C GLU A 88 67.39 -31.49 54.36
N HIS A 89 68.19 -31.16 53.34
CA HIS A 89 68.21 -29.84 52.70
C HIS A 89 67.25 -29.69 51.51
N HIS A 90 66.66 -30.76 50.95
CA HIS A 90 65.86 -30.70 49.71
C HIS A 90 64.55 -31.50 49.79
N ASN A 91 63.45 -30.88 50.23
CA ASN A 91 62.17 -31.59 50.46
C ASN A 91 61.02 -31.09 49.56
N GLY A 92 61.29 -31.03 48.26
CA GLY A 92 60.30 -30.94 47.18
C GLY A 92 60.35 -29.66 46.35
N ALA A 93 59.53 -29.63 45.30
CA ALA A 93 59.36 -28.49 44.41
C ALA A 93 57.88 -28.26 44.06
N VAL A 94 57.47 -27.01 43.94
CA VAL A 94 56.13 -26.59 43.53
C VAL A 94 56.18 -26.02 42.13
N ILE A 95 55.37 -26.56 41.22
CA ILE A 95 55.21 -26.10 39.85
C ILE A 95 53.90 -25.31 39.78
N ALA A 96 53.99 -24.00 39.52
CA ALA A 96 52.81 -23.13 39.49
C ALA A 96 52.93 -22.01 38.43
N ARG A 97 51.77 -21.42 38.08
CA ARG A 97 51.65 -20.29 37.13
C ARG A 97 51.84 -18.91 37.74
N ALA A 98 52.19 -18.83 39.01
CA ALA A 98 51.98 -17.65 39.86
C ALA A 98 52.73 -16.37 39.46
N CYS A 99 53.46 -16.32 38.33
CA CYS A 99 54.11 -15.10 37.90
C CYS A 99 54.19 -14.95 36.37
N THR A 100 53.37 -14.06 35.83
CA THR A 100 53.46 -13.56 34.45
C THR A 100 54.20 -12.24 34.33
N ILE A 101 54.66 -11.66 35.46
CA ILE A 101 55.21 -10.30 35.54
C ILE A 101 56.72 -10.28 35.32
N HIS A 102 57.44 -11.32 35.75
CA HIS A 102 58.88 -11.44 35.57
C HIS A 102 59.20 -12.69 34.74
N PRO A 103 59.94 -12.58 33.63
CA PRO A 103 60.46 -13.73 32.89
C PRO A 103 61.45 -14.55 33.73
N ASN A 104 61.67 -15.82 33.36
CA ASN A 104 62.75 -16.63 33.93
C ASN A 104 64.06 -16.11 33.33
N ASP A 105 64.85 -15.40 34.11
CA ASP A 105 66.15 -14.89 33.67
C ASP A 105 67.35 -15.65 34.30
N ASP A 106 67.11 -16.67 35.14
CA ASP A 106 68.18 -17.41 35.83
C ASP A 106 68.39 -18.83 35.28
N GLU A 107 69.67 -19.18 35.10
CA GLU A 107 70.22 -20.48 34.65
C GLU A 107 70.06 -21.62 35.68
N ASP A 108 68.97 -21.66 36.43
CA ASP A 108 68.72 -22.78 37.35
C ASP A 108 68.37 -24.04 36.54
N GLU A 109 69.34 -24.94 36.50
CA GLU A 109 69.41 -26.15 35.69
C GLU A 109 68.43 -27.24 36.18
N TYR A 110 67.11 -26.98 36.28
CA TYR A 110 66.10 -28.03 36.48
C TYR A 110 64.78 -27.80 35.71
N VAL A 111 64.65 -28.63 34.68
CA VAL A 111 63.55 -29.17 33.86
C VAL A 111 62.08 -28.70 34.02
N GLY A 112 61.56 -27.99 33.01
CA GLY A 112 60.12 -27.76 32.78
C GLY A 112 59.82 -26.82 31.61
N HIS A 113 58.53 -26.70 31.21
CA HIS A 113 58.12 -25.80 30.12
C HIS A 113 58.40 -24.32 30.47
N PRO A 114 58.91 -23.46 29.56
CA PRO A 114 59.38 -22.09 29.85
C PRO A 114 58.34 -21.13 30.48
N LEU A 115 57.06 -21.49 30.44
CA LEU A 115 55.94 -20.67 30.94
C LEU A 115 55.47 -21.08 32.35
N LEU A 116 56.12 -22.06 33.00
CA LEU A 116 55.77 -22.54 34.33
C LEU A 116 56.99 -22.48 35.23
N LYS A 117 56.79 -22.01 36.47
CA LYS A 117 57.88 -21.78 37.42
C LYS A 117 57.97 -22.92 38.43
N TRP A 118 59.19 -23.38 38.66
CA TRP A 118 59.53 -24.32 39.71
C TRP A 118 60.01 -23.55 40.93
N TYR A 119 59.47 -23.89 42.08
CA TYR A 119 59.85 -23.30 43.36
C TYR A 119 60.38 -24.41 44.25
N MET A 120 61.67 -24.39 44.56
CA MET A 120 62.24 -25.30 45.54
C MET A 120 61.65 -25.02 46.92
N VAL A 121 61.42 -26.09 47.67
CA VAL A 121 60.87 -26.02 49.02
C VAL A 121 61.68 -26.94 49.94
N THR A 122 62.18 -26.38 51.04
CA THR A 122 63.00 -27.13 52.03
C THR A 122 62.31 -27.13 53.40
N SER A 123 62.65 -28.11 54.24
CA SER A 123 62.14 -28.23 55.61
C SER A 123 63.28 -27.89 56.58
N GLY A 124 63.09 -26.97 57.52
CA GLY A 124 64.13 -26.65 58.52
C GLY A 124 64.92 -25.35 58.30
N GLY A 125 64.54 -24.54 57.32
CA GLY A 125 64.81 -23.09 57.35
C GLY A 125 65.73 -22.50 56.28
N MET A 126 65.43 -22.73 55.00
CA MET A 126 65.53 -21.82 53.81
C MET A 126 65.75 -22.69 52.56
N SER A 127 65.06 -22.56 51.42
CA SER A 127 64.78 -21.37 50.60
C SER A 127 63.36 -21.33 50.00
N PHE A 128 62.94 -20.10 49.68
CA PHE A 128 61.83 -19.72 48.80
C PHE A 128 62.38 -18.65 47.85
N GLN A 129 62.08 -18.72 46.56
CA GLN A 129 62.11 -17.53 45.70
C GLN A 129 60.88 -17.51 44.82
N HIS A 130 59.88 -16.71 45.23
CA HIS A 130 58.78 -16.28 44.36
C HIS A 130 59.30 -15.14 43.48
N CYS A 131 58.76 -14.98 42.26
CA CYS A 131 59.35 -14.09 41.24
C CYS A 131 59.46 -12.59 41.60
N CYS A 132 58.98 -12.15 42.77
CA CYS A 132 59.13 -10.78 43.21
C CYS A 132 59.35 -10.74 44.72
N ASP A 133 60.49 -10.20 45.14
CA ASP A 133 60.81 -9.93 46.55
C ASP A 133 59.72 -9.11 47.27
N LYS A 134 58.84 -8.44 46.51
CA LYS A 134 57.76 -7.60 47.00
C LYS A 134 56.48 -8.34 47.42
N GLU A 135 56.26 -9.58 47.01
CA GLU A 135 55.05 -10.34 47.41
C GLU A 135 55.27 -11.34 48.55
N CYS A 136 56.52 -11.55 48.97
CA CYS A 136 56.86 -12.35 50.17
C CYS A 136 57.12 -11.51 51.42
N SER A 137 56.87 -10.20 51.37
CA SER A 137 56.83 -9.33 52.56
C SER A 137 55.38 -9.22 53.04
N GLY A 138 54.91 -10.21 53.79
CA GLY A 138 53.78 -9.96 54.69
C GLY A 138 54.17 -8.87 55.70
N PRO A 139 53.21 -8.12 56.28
CA PRO A 139 53.49 -7.03 57.21
C PRO A 139 54.24 -7.46 58.49
N ASP A 140 54.42 -8.77 58.69
CA ASP A 140 55.02 -9.36 59.86
C ASP A 140 56.44 -9.85 59.57
N LYS A 141 57.43 -8.99 59.85
CA LYS A 141 58.72 -9.43 60.40
C LYS A 141 58.50 -10.03 61.80
N MET A 142 57.72 -11.11 61.91
CA MET A 142 57.46 -11.81 63.16
C MET A 142 58.55 -12.86 63.38
N LEU A 143 59.50 -12.48 64.23
CA LEU A 143 60.04 -13.27 65.34
C LEU A 143 59.98 -14.81 65.19
N GLY A 144 61.13 -15.39 64.81
CA GLY A 144 61.71 -16.60 65.41
C GLY A 144 60.80 -17.78 65.77
N ASN A 145 60.08 -18.37 64.80
CA ASN A 145 59.48 -19.70 64.99
C ASN A 145 60.03 -20.71 63.96
N PRO A 146 60.93 -21.64 64.36
CA PRO A 146 61.76 -22.43 63.44
C PRO A 146 61.09 -23.70 62.90
N ARG A 147 59.77 -23.72 62.70
CA ARG A 147 59.06 -24.91 62.20
C ARG A 147 58.19 -24.65 60.97
N LEU A 148 58.75 -23.95 59.99
CA LEU A 148 58.21 -24.00 58.63
C LEU A 148 58.64 -25.35 58.02
N ASN A 149 57.70 -26.30 58.01
CA ASN A 149 57.84 -27.52 57.23
C ASN A 149 57.55 -27.23 55.75
N TRP A 150 58.02 -28.10 54.86
CA TRP A 150 57.84 -27.96 53.41
C TRP A 150 56.37 -27.76 53.00
N GLU A 151 55.43 -28.34 53.74
CA GLU A 151 53.99 -28.22 53.50
C GLU A 151 53.49 -26.79 53.71
N GLY A 152 53.95 -26.08 54.76
CA GLY A 152 53.63 -24.68 55.00
C GLY A 152 54.14 -23.76 53.89
N CYS A 153 55.32 -24.08 53.35
CA CYS A 153 55.91 -23.34 52.24
C CYS A 153 55.14 -23.53 50.93
N ARG A 154 54.81 -24.78 50.61
CA ARG A 154 53.93 -25.17 49.51
C ARG A 154 52.61 -24.40 49.54
N LEU A 155 51.93 -24.38 50.70
CA LEU A 155 50.62 -23.75 50.82
C LEU A 155 50.63 -22.25 50.55
N ARG A 156 51.70 -21.53 50.93
CA ARG A 156 51.84 -20.09 50.63
C ARG A 156 51.98 -19.81 49.13
N ILE A 157 52.76 -20.63 48.43
CA ILE A 157 52.93 -20.53 46.97
C ILE A 157 51.59 -20.80 46.27
N ILE A 158 50.85 -21.83 46.72
CA ILE A 158 49.54 -22.18 46.16
C ILE A 158 48.53 -21.06 46.42
N GLN A 159 48.50 -20.49 47.62
CA GLN A 159 47.58 -19.40 47.95
C GLN A 159 47.74 -18.22 46.99
N LYS A 160 48.97 -17.83 46.68
CA LYS A 160 49.25 -16.76 45.71
C LYS A 160 48.92 -17.15 44.27
N ALA A 161 49.24 -18.38 43.87
CA ALA A 161 48.81 -18.91 42.57
C ALA A 161 47.28 -18.89 42.42
N TYR A 162 46.56 -19.22 43.50
CA TYR A 162 45.11 -19.21 43.55
C TYR A 162 44.53 -17.79 43.42
N GLU A 163 45.05 -16.82 44.18
CA GLU A 163 44.65 -15.40 44.10
C GLU A 163 44.77 -14.85 42.67
N GLN A 164 45.89 -15.12 41.99
CA GLN A 164 46.14 -14.65 40.62
C GLN A 164 45.21 -15.34 39.61
N GLU A 165 44.99 -16.65 39.74
CA GLU A 165 44.12 -17.38 38.82
C GLU A 165 42.65 -16.96 38.96
N VAL A 166 42.18 -16.69 40.19
CA VAL A 166 40.84 -16.15 40.44
C VAL A 166 40.66 -14.77 39.80
N LEU A 167 41.62 -13.86 39.96
CA LEU A 167 41.58 -12.54 39.34
C LEU A 167 41.54 -12.62 37.81
N ARG A 168 42.31 -13.54 37.22
CA ARG A 168 42.34 -13.79 35.78
C ARG A 168 40.99 -14.30 35.27
N LEU A 169 40.41 -15.29 35.95
CA LEU A 169 39.07 -15.82 35.61
C LEU A 169 38.00 -14.74 35.72
N PHE A 170 38.08 -13.87 36.73
CA PHE A 170 37.15 -12.76 36.91
C PHE A 170 37.24 -11.72 35.78
N ARG A 171 38.45 -11.36 35.34
CA ARG A 171 38.66 -10.47 34.18
C ARG A 171 38.08 -11.07 32.89
N SER A 172 38.30 -12.36 32.67
CA SER A 172 37.78 -13.08 31.50
C SER A 172 36.24 -13.08 31.47
N SER A 173 35.59 -13.34 32.60
CA SER A 173 34.13 -13.34 32.73
C SER A 173 33.52 -11.97 32.45
N ARG A 174 34.14 -10.89 32.97
CA ARG A 174 33.67 -9.52 32.74
C ARG A 174 33.74 -9.11 31.27
N ASN A 175 34.81 -9.48 30.57
CA ASN A 175 34.96 -9.19 29.14
C ASN A 175 33.93 -9.94 28.31
N GLN A 176 33.67 -11.21 28.63
CA GLN A 176 32.67 -12.03 27.93
C GLN A 176 31.24 -11.48 28.11
N SER A 177 30.91 -10.99 29.32
CA SER A 177 29.63 -10.33 29.60
C SER A 177 29.44 -9.05 28.78
N TYR A 178 30.50 -8.25 28.61
CA TYR A 178 30.46 -7.05 27.78
C TYR A 178 30.21 -7.38 26.30
N GLU A 179 30.88 -8.40 25.74
CA GLU A 179 30.66 -8.83 24.36
C GLU A 179 29.25 -9.40 24.13
N LEU A 180 28.72 -10.16 25.08
CA LEU A 180 27.34 -10.67 25.05
C LEU A 180 26.31 -9.53 25.03
N ASN A 181 26.50 -8.51 25.85
CA ASN A 181 25.62 -7.33 25.85
C ASN A 181 25.68 -6.58 24.52
N LEU A 182 26.86 -6.45 23.91
CA LEU A 182 27.03 -5.81 22.60
C LEU A 182 26.32 -6.59 21.49
N ARG A 183 26.40 -7.93 21.52
CA ARG A 183 25.65 -8.79 20.58
C ARG A 183 24.14 -8.67 20.77
N ASN A 184 23.66 -8.68 22.00
CA ASN A 184 22.23 -8.56 22.29
C ASN A 184 21.67 -7.21 21.83
N MET A 185 22.40 -6.11 22.04
CA MET A 185 22.04 -4.79 21.51
C MET A 185 21.88 -4.79 19.98
N ASN A 186 22.82 -5.42 19.27
CA ASN A 186 22.76 -5.52 17.80
C ASN A 186 21.58 -6.39 17.32
N ILE A 187 21.24 -7.45 18.06
CA ILE A 187 20.06 -8.29 17.76
C ILE A 187 18.77 -7.47 17.91
N VAL A 188 18.62 -6.72 19.01
CA VAL A 188 17.44 -5.87 19.22
C VAL A 188 17.31 -4.81 18.12
N ARG A 189 18.42 -4.18 17.73
CA ARG A 189 18.43 -3.19 16.64
C ARG A 189 17.95 -3.78 15.32
N LYS A 190 18.50 -4.93 14.91
CA LYS A 190 18.08 -5.63 13.69
C LYS A 190 16.63 -6.12 13.76
N SER A 191 16.19 -6.56 14.94
CA SER A 191 14.81 -7.00 15.12
C SER A 191 13.81 -5.86 14.94
N ASN A 192 14.17 -4.64 15.36
CA ASN A 192 13.36 -3.44 15.14
C ASN A 192 13.34 -3.02 13.67
N GLU A 193 14.46 -3.10 12.96
CA GLU A 193 14.51 -2.85 11.50
C GLU A 193 13.64 -3.84 10.72
N ILE A 194 13.72 -5.13 11.06
CA ILE A 194 12.88 -6.17 10.43
C ILE A 194 11.39 -5.90 10.70
N ARG A 195 11.03 -5.49 11.92
CA ARG A 195 9.65 -5.13 12.26
C ARG A 195 9.16 -3.96 11.41
N LYS A 196 9.97 -2.90 11.28
CA LYS A 196 9.62 -1.73 10.47
C LYS A 196 9.43 -2.08 8.99
N LEU A 197 10.33 -2.88 8.41
CA LEU A 197 10.20 -3.36 7.04
C LEU A 197 8.97 -4.27 6.86
N GLY A 198 8.59 -5.02 7.89
CA GLY A 198 7.38 -5.83 7.89
C GLY A 198 6.10 -4.99 7.87
N GLU A 199 6.06 -3.91 8.65
CA GLU A 199 4.94 -2.94 8.66
C GLU A 199 4.81 -2.25 7.30
N GLU A 200 5.92 -1.73 6.73
CA GLU A 200 5.95 -1.10 5.40
C GLU A 200 5.52 -2.07 4.28
N ALA A 201 5.94 -3.34 4.34
CA ALA A 201 5.54 -4.36 3.37
C ALA A 201 4.07 -4.78 3.49
N GLN A 202 3.48 -4.67 4.69
CA GLN A 202 2.08 -4.95 4.92
C GLN A 202 1.20 -3.81 4.38
N GLU A 203 1.59 -2.56 4.63
CA GLU A 203 0.94 -1.37 4.09
C GLU A 203 0.89 -1.39 2.56
N ALA A 204 2.03 -1.67 1.90
CA ALA A 204 2.10 -1.78 0.44
C ALA A 204 1.23 -2.92 -0.13
N ARG A 205 1.01 -4.01 0.63
CA ARG A 205 0.10 -5.09 0.21
C ARG A 205 -1.36 -4.69 0.31
N GLU A 206 -1.72 -3.92 1.33
CA GLU A 206 -3.08 -3.44 1.55
C GLU A 206 -3.44 -2.39 0.48
N GLU A 207 -2.52 -1.48 0.16
CA GLU A 207 -2.66 -0.52 -0.96
C GLU A 207 -2.83 -1.26 -2.30
N ALA A 208 -2.02 -2.29 -2.55
CA ALA A 208 -2.15 -3.11 -3.77
C ALA A 208 -3.49 -3.86 -3.83
N ARG A 209 -4.05 -4.26 -2.68
CA ARG A 209 -5.38 -4.89 -2.60
C ARG A 209 -6.48 -3.88 -2.93
N GLN A 210 -6.44 -2.69 -2.34
CA GLN A 210 -7.38 -1.61 -2.63
C GLN A 210 -7.34 -1.20 -4.10
N ALA A 211 -6.16 -0.98 -4.67
CA ALA A 211 -6.01 -0.64 -6.08
C ALA A 211 -6.57 -1.72 -7.02
N LYS A 212 -6.54 -3.00 -6.60
CA LYS A 212 -7.10 -4.11 -7.37
C LYS A 212 -8.63 -4.15 -7.28
N GLU A 213 -9.21 -3.83 -6.12
CA GLU A 213 -10.65 -3.69 -5.92
C GLU A 213 -11.18 -2.50 -6.75
N GLU A 214 -10.55 -1.33 -6.66
CA GLU A 214 -10.89 -0.15 -7.47
C GLU A 214 -10.80 -0.43 -8.97
N ALA A 215 -9.76 -1.13 -9.42
CA ALA A 215 -9.62 -1.51 -10.83
C ALA A 215 -10.71 -2.51 -11.29
N GLN A 216 -11.24 -3.32 -10.37
CA GLN A 216 -12.33 -4.24 -10.67
C GLN A 216 -13.68 -3.52 -10.72
N GLU A 217 -13.93 -2.58 -9.82
CA GLU A 217 -15.09 -1.69 -9.86
C GLU A 217 -15.11 -0.85 -11.13
N ALA A 218 -13.97 -0.25 -11.50
CA ALA A 218 -13.85 0.52 -12.75
C ALA A 218 -14.17 -0.33 -14.00
N LYS A 219 -13.83 -1.62 -13.99
CA LYS A 219 -14.18 -2.55 -15.07
C LYS A 219 -15.68 -2.84 -15.13
N GLU A 220 -16.34 -3.01 -13.99
CA GLU A 220 -17.80 -3.19 -13.96
C GLU A 220 -18.53 -1.93 -14.40
N VAL A 221 -18.11 -0.74 -13.95
CA VAL A 221 -18.67 0.54 -14.42
C VAL A 221 -18.50 0.69 -15.93
N ALA A 222 -17.32 0.36 -16.48
CA ALA A 222 -17.09 0.39 -17.93
C ALA A 222 -17.97 -0.62 -18.69
N ARG A 223 -18.24 -1.80 -18.10
CA ARG A 223 -19.14 -2.80 -18.69
C ARG A 223 -20.58 -2.32 -18.70
N LEU A 224 -21.06 -1.72 -17.61
CA LEU A 224 -22.40 -1.15 -17.51
C LEU A 224 -22.60 -0.01 -18.52
N ALA A 225 -21.65 0.94 -18.60
CA ALA A 225 -21.69 2.02 -19.58
C ALA A 225 -21.71 1.50 -21.04
N LYS A 226 -20.98 0.40 -21.32
CA LYS A 226 -21.02 -0.24 -22.64
C LYS A 226 -22.39 -0.84 -22.95
N ASN A 227 -23.07 -1.42 -21.97
CA ASN A 227 -24.41 -1.96 -22.16
C ASN A 227 -25.44 -0.83 -22.38
N GLU A 228 -25.39 0.22 -21.56
CA GLU A 228 -26.27 1.40 -21.72
C GLU A 228 -26.10 2.08 -23.08
N THR A 229 -24.86 2.21 -23.56
CA THR A 229 -24.61 2.76 -24.92
C THR A 229 -25.11 1.86 -26.04
N GLN A 230 -25.19 0.54 -25.82
CA GLN A 230 -25.74 -0.41 -26.78
C GLN A 230 -27.28 -0.38 -26.79
N GLU A 231 -27.90 -0.23 -25.61
CA GLU A 231 -29.35 -0.04 -25.46
C GLU A 231 -29.79 1.27 -26.12
N ALA A 232 -29.10 2.38 -25.84
CA ALA A 232 -29.37 3.67 -26.48
C ALA A 232 -29.22 3.64 -28.02
N ARG A 233 -28.33 2.80 -28.55
CA ARG A 233 -28.21 2.59 -30.01
C ARG A 233 -29.42 1.83 -30.57
N SER A 234 -29.89 0.80 -29.88
CA SER A 234 -31.09 0.05 -30.25
C SER A 234 -32.31 0.98 -30.26
N ASP A 235 -32.48 1.79 -29.21
CA ASP A 235 -33.58 2.75 -29.11
C ASP A 235 -33.54 3.78 -30.25
N PHE A 236 -32.34 4.24 -30.62
CA PHE A 236 -32.16 5.16 -31.74
C PHE A 236 -32.51 4.52 -33.09
N GLU A 237 -32.15 3.25 -33.31
CA GLU A 237 -32.53 2.50 -34.52
C GLU A 237 -34.06 2.33 -34.61
N ASP A 238 -34.73 1.99 -33.50
CA ASP A 238 -36.19 1.88 -33.42
C ASP A 238 -36.90 3.22 -33.70
N LEU A 239 -36.39 4.32 -33.13
CA LEU A 239 -36.88 5.68 -33.41
C LEU A 239 -36.69 6.07 -34.87
N SER A 240 -35.55 5.72 -35.46
CA SER A 240 -35.24 5.98 -36.87
C SER A 240 -36.20 5.24 -37.80
N GLN A 241 -36.49 3.96 -37.50
CA GLN A 241 -37.45 3.16 -38.25
C GLN A 241 -38.86 3.76 -38.15
N ARG A 242 -39.32 4.12 -36.94
CA ARG A 242 -40.63 4.77 -36.75
C ARG A 242 -40.74 6.09 -37.52
N PHE A 243 -39.67 6.88 -37.57
CA PHE A 243 -39.65 8.12 -38.34
C PHE A 243 -39.80 7.87 -39.85
N SER A 244 -39.13 6.82 -40.36
CA SER A 244 -39.29 6.38 -41.75
C SER A 244 -40.73 5.94 -42.06
N ASP A 245 -41.33 5.14 -41.18
CA ASP A 245 -42.70 4.65 -41.33
C ASP A 245 -43.71 5.82 -41.34
N LEU A 246 -43.55 6.80 -40.45
CA LEU A 246 -44.38 8.01 -40.41
C LEU A 246 -44.23 8.87 -41.68
N GLN A 247 -43.03 8.98 -42.25
CA GLN A 247 -42.85 9.67 -43.53
C GLN A 247 -43.59 8.96 -44.66
N GLN A 248 -43.55 7.62 -44.69
CA GLN A 248 -44.27 6.83 -45.68
C GLN A 248 -45.78 6.96 -45.51
N GLN A 249 -46.29 6.92 -44.28
CA GLN A 249 -47.70 7.15 -43.98
C GLN A 249 -48.16 8.53 -44.43
N LYS A 250 -47.38 9.58 -44.15
CA LYS A 250 -47.66 10.94 -44.63
C LYS A 250 -47.73 11.01 -46.15
N HIS A 251 -46.85 10.30 -46.85
CA HIS A 251 -46.89 10.24 -48.32
C HIS A 251 -48.16 9.56 -48.83
N ASN A 252 -48.55 8.42 -48.23
CA ASN A 252 -49.76 7.69 -48.59
C ASN A 252 -51.03 8.53 -48.36
N ILE A 253 -51.14 9.22 -47.22
CA ILE A 253 -52.27 10.13 -46.94
C ILE A 253 -52.29 11.27 -47.96
N GLY A 254 -51.13 11.80 -48.36
CA GLY A 254 -51.02 12.80 -49.42
C GLY A 254 -51.57 12.32 -50.76
N LEU A 255 -51.31 11.05 -51.14
CA LEU A 255 -51.84 10.43 -52.35
C LEU A 255 -53.36 10.23 -52.27
N GLU A 256 -53.87 9.74 -51.14
CA GLU A 256 -55.32 9.57 -50.93
C GLU A 256 -56.07 10.90 -50.99
N LEU A 257 -55.53 11.97 -50.40
CA LEU A 257 -56.10 13.31 -50.50
C LEU A 257 -56.12 13.83 -51.94
N PHE A 258 -55.08 13.54 -52.72
CA PHE A 258 -55.01 13.91 -54.14
C PHE A 258 -56.05 13.14 -54.97
N GLU A 259 -56.22 11.84 -54.74
CA GLU A 259 -57.25 11.02 -55.39
C GLU A 259 -58.67 11.48 -55.02
N ASN A 260 -58.91 11.80 -53.74
CA ASN A 260 -60.18 12.36 -53.27
C ASN A 260 -60.45 13.74 -53.87
N GLN A 261 -59.44 14.57 -54.07
CA GLN A 261 -59.61 15.86 -54.74
C GLN A 261 -59.96 15.68 -56.22
N LYS A 262 -59.37 14.67 -56.88
CA LYS A 262 -59.68 14.32 -58.26
C LYS A 262 -61.09 13.74 -58.42
N SER A 263 -61.55 12.91 -57.48
CA SER A 263 -62.93 12.39 -57.50
C SER A 263 -63.95 13.49 -57.26
N LEU A 264 -63.68 14.42 -56.33
CA LEU A 264 -64.51 15.60 -56.11
C LEU A 264 -64.61 16.48 -57.37
N ALA A 265 -63.49 16.69 -58.06
CA ALA A 265 -63.48 17.45 -59.32
C ALA A 265 -64.34 16.79 -60.42
N ARG A 266 -64.33 15.45 -60.52
CA ARG A 266 -65.20 14.73 -61.46
C ARG A 266 -66.68 14.92 -61.12
N ILE A 267 -67.04 14.79 -59.85
CA ILE A 267 -68.42 14.97 -59.39
C ILE A 267 -68.90 16.40 -59.66
N LEU A 268 -68.03 17.40 -59.50
CA LEU A 268 -68.37 18.79 -59.85
C LEU A 268 -68.61 18.97 -61.35
N CYS A 269 -67.79 18.34 -62.21
CA CYS A 269 -68.05 18.32 -63.66
C CYS A 269 -69.37 17.60 -64.00
N ASP A 270 -69.63 16.44 -63.39
CA ASP A 270 -70.89 15.71 -63.57
C ASP A 270 -72.10 16.54 -63.10
N GLN A 271 -71.94 17.35 -62.04
CA GLN A 271 -72.96 18.29 -61.58
C GLN A 271 -73.21 19.41 -62.58
N GLU A 272 -72.15 20.01 -63.16
CA GLU A 272 -72.27 21.03 -64.22
C GLU A 272 -72.95 20.46 -65.47
N GLU A 273 -72.61 19.24 -65.87
CA GLU A 273 -73.27 18.53 -66.98
C GLU A 273 -74.74 18.27 -66.68
N HIS A 274 -75.06 17.81 -65.47
CA HIS A 274 -76.44 17.61 -65.04
C HIS A 274 -77.24 18.91 -64.94
N GLU A 275 -76.65 20.01 -64.49
CA GLU A 275 -77.28 21.34 -64.47
C GLU A 275 -77.60 21.78 -65.92
N ALA A 276 -76.69 21.57 -66.86
CA ALA A 276 -76.93 21.84 -68.27
C ALA A 276 -78.02 20.93 -68.89
N GLU A 277 -78.05 19.65 -68.54
CA GLU A 277 -79.12 18.73 -68.93
C GLU A 277 -80.47 19.13 -68.34
N GLN A 278 -80.49 19.57 -67.08
CA GLN A 278 -81.68 20.04 -66.39
C GLN A 278 -82.24 21.31 -67.06
N ASP A 279 -81.37 22.27 -67.40
CA ASP A 279 -81.74 23.46 -68.15
C ASP A 279 -82.31 23.09 -69.53
N ALA A 280 -81.70 22.14 -70.24
CA ALA A 280 -82.18 21.65 -71.52
C ALA A 280 -83.55 20.95 -71.41
N LEU A 281 -83.74 20.12 -70.39
CA LEU A 281 -85.02 19.47 -70.08
C LEU A 281 -86.09 20.50 -69.71
N GLN A 282 -85.75 21.50 -68.90
CA GLN A 282 -86.66 22.57 -68.51
C GLN A 282 -87.10 23.40 -69.72
N MET A 283 -86.18 23.74 -70.62
CA MET A 283 -86.48 24.39 -71.90
C MET A 283 -87.38 23.52 -72.79
N ARG A 284 -87.18 22.20 -72.79
CA ARG A 284 -88.03 21.26 -73.55
C ARG A 284 -89.42 21.11 -72.94
N ILE A 285 -89.54 21.09 -71.62
CA ILE A 285 -90.83 21.11 -70.90
C ILE A 285 -91.58 22.40 -71.26
N LEU A 286 -90.93 23.57 -71.18
CA LEU A 286 -91.54 24.85 -71.54
C LEU A 286 -92.01 24.88 -73.01
N SER A 287 -91.23 24.31 -73.93
CA SER A 287 -91.61 24.18 -75.35
C SER A 287 -92.84 23.29 -75.53
N LEU A 288 -92.87 22.13 -74.87
CA LEU A 288 -94.00 21.21 -74.92
C LEU A 288 -95.25 21.78 -74.24
N GLU A 289 -95.11 22.57 -73.17
CA GLU A 289 -96.22 23.29 -72.55
C GLU A 289 -96.82 24.33 -73.51
N LYS A 290 -95.98 25.10 -74.23
CA LYS A 290 -96.45 26.00 -75.28
C LYS A 290 -97.20 25.24 -76.39
N GLU A 291 -96.67 24.12 -76.86
CA GLU A 291 -97.37 23.27 -77.82
C GLU A 291 -98.70 22.74 -77.27
N ASN A 292 -98.73 22.38 -75.98
CA ASN A 292 -99.94 21.89 -75.32
C ASN A 292 -101.00 22.99 -75.25
N HIS A 293 -100.60 24.23 -74.94
CA HIS A 293 -101.48 25.41 -74.98
C HIS A 293 -102.03 25.68 -76.39
N VAL A 294 -101.22 25.53 -77.44
CA VAL A 294 -101.67 25.64 -78.84
C VAL A 294 -102.68 24.53 -79.18
N LYS A 295 -102.42 23.29 -78.76
CA LYS A 295 -103.34 22.16 -78.92
C LYS A 295 -104.64 22.41 -78.14
N ASP A 296 -104.57 23.01 -76.96
CA ASP A 296 -105.73 23.40 -76.15
C ASP A 296 -106.55 24.51 -76.77
N ALA A 297 -105.91 25.51 -77.39
CA ALA A 297 -106.59 26.51 -78.18
C ALA A 297 -107.28 25.88 -79.41
N THR A 298 -106.61 24.95 -80.08
CA THR A 298 -107.17 24.21 -81.25
C THR A 298 -108.37 23.34 -80.85
N ILE A 299 -108.28 22.62 -79.73
CA ILE A 299 -109.38 21.82 -79.17
C ILE A 299 -110.55 22.72 -78.79
N ARG A 300 -110.30 23.88 -78.16
CA ARG A 300 -111.35 24.87 -77.86
C ARG A 300 -112.02 25.38 -79.13
N ASN A 301 -111.24 25.77 -80.15
CA ASN A 301 -111.75 26.23 -81.43
C ASN A 301 -112.59 25.15 -82.13
N LEU A 302 -112.12 23.91 -82.18
CA LEU A 302 -112.87 22.78 -82.72
C LEU A 302 -114.18 22.52 -81.95
N ARG A 303 -114.17 22.65 -80.61
CA ARG A 303 -115.38 22.55 -79.79
C ARG A 303 -116.37 23.68 -80.12
N THR A 304 -115.90 24.92 -80.26
CA THR A 304 -116.75 26.05 -80.67
C THR A 304 -117.26 25.93 -82.11
N GLU A 305 -116.46 25.38 -83.03
CA GLU A 305 -116.87 25.09 -84.42
C GLU A 305 -117.94 23.98 -84.48
N ILE A 306 -117.79 22.93 -83.67
CA ILE A 306 -118.81 21.87 -83.55
C ILE A 306 -120.11 22.46 -82.96
N GLU A 307 -120.01 23.33 -81.96
CA GLU A 307 -121.16 23.95 -81.31
C GLU A 307 -121.89 24.94 -82.24
N THR A 308 -121.15 25.77 -82.98
CA THR A 308 -121.72 26.66 -84.01
C THR A 308 -122.31 25.88 -85.18
N ALA A 309 -121.66 24.80 -85.64
CA ALA A 309 -122.22 23.92 -86.66
C ALA A 309 -123.50 23.21 -86.19
N ARG A 310 -123.61 22.88 -84.89
CA ARG A 310 -124.86 22.40 -84.28
C ARG A 310 -125.96 23.47 -84.28
N GLN A 311 -125.62 24.71 -83.92
CA GLN A 311 -126.58 25.83 -83.90
C GLN A 311 -127.07 26.23 -85.30
N ILE A 312 -126.21 26.18 -86.32
CA ILE A 312 -126.54 26.51 -87.72
C ILE A 312 -127.28 25.34 -88.40
N GLY A 313 -126.94 24.09 -88.07
CA GLY A 313 -127.54 22.87 -88.63
C GLY A 313 -128.98 22.58 -88.20
N GLY A 314 -129.53 23.30 -87.22
CA GLY A 314 -130.89 23.12 -86.72
C GLY A 314 -132.02 23.46 -87.71
N LYS A 315 -131.73 24.00 -88.91
CA LYS A 315 -132.75 24.42 -89.90
C LYS A 315 -132.58 23.85 -91.32
N THR A 316 -131.59 23.01 -91.61
CA THR A 316 -131.43 22.39 -92.95
C THR A 316 -130.94 20.93 -92.89
N HIS A 317 -131.60 20.04 -93.63
CA HIS A 317 -131.39 18.57 -93.66
C HIS A 317 -130.05 18.10 -94.30
N GLY A 318 -128.98 18.92 -94.29
CA GLY A 318 -127.68 18.60 -94.89
C GLY A 318 -126.46 18.66 -93.95
N ALA A 319 -126.63 19.03 -92.68
CA ALA A 319 -125.52 19.40 -91.78
C ALA A 319 -124.79 18.21 -91.09
N GLY A 320 -125.31 16.98 -91.19
CA GLY A 320 -124.80 15.83 -90.42
C GLY A 320 -123.41 15.31 -90.81
N VAL A 321 -122.98 15.50 -92.07
CA VAL A 321 -121.71 14.93 -92.57
C VAL A 321 -120.48 15.77 -92.18
N ASN A 322 -120.67 17.07 -91.93
CA ASN A 322 -119.56 17.99 -91.59
C ASN A 322 -119.23 17.95 -90.09
N THR A 323 -120.23 17.74 -89.23
CA THR A 323 -120.05 17.63 -87.77
C THR A 323 -119.30 16.36 -87.36
N GLU A 324 -119.51 15.23 -88.04
CA GLU A 324 -118.80 13.98 -87.76
C GLU A 324 -117.29 14.05 -88.08
N LYS A 325 -116.92 14.75 -89.18
CA LYS A 325 -115.52 15.00 -89.53
C LYS A 325 -114.82 15.86 -88.48
N LEU A 326 -115.52 16.87 -87.92
CA LEU A 326 -114.99 17.72 -86.85
C LEU A 326 -114.81 16.93 -85.54
N TRP A 327 -115.76 16.04 -85.19
CA TRP A 327 -115.61 15.15 -84.04
C TRP A 327 -114.41 14.21 -84.15
N LYS A 328 -114.17 13.60 -85.32
CA LYS A 328 -112.98 12.76 -85.56
C LYS A 328 -111.68 13.57 -85.45
N LYS A 329 -111.66 14.83 -85.90
CA LYS A 329 -110.51 15.74 -85.70
C LYS A 329 -110.31 16.09 -84.23
N LEU A 330 -111.37 16.42 -83.49
CA LEU A 330 -111.32 16.72 -82.06
C LEU A 330 -110.75 15.55 -81.26
N HIS A 331 -111.26 14.33 -81.45
CA HIS A 331 -110.75 13.15 -80.76
C HIS A 331 -109.30 12.80 -81.13
N ARG A 332 -108.88 13.00 -82.38
CA ARG A 332 -107.47 12.85 -82.76
C ARG A 332 -106.59 13.87 -82.04
N SER A 333 -107.03 15.11 -81.91
CA SER A 333 -106.32 16.16 -81.18
C SER A 333 -106.27 15.90 -79.67
N GLU A 334 -107.36 15.43 -79.06
CA GLU A 334 -107.43 15.06 -77.63
C GLU A 334 -106.53 13.84 -77.31
N ARG A 335 -106.52 12.81 -78.17
CA ARG A 335 -105.60 11.67 -78.00
C ARG A 335 -104.13 12.09 -78.07
N LYS A 336 -103.79 12.96 -79.02
CA LYS A 336 -102.45 13.54 -79.11
C LYS A 336 -102.12 14.32 -77.84
N LYS A 337 -103.01 15.21 -77.39
CA LYS A 337 -102.84 15.97 -76.14
C LYS A 337 -102.55 15.06 -74.95
N ASN A 338 -103.38 14.05 -74.73
CA ASN A 338 -103.23 13.13 -73.60
C ASN A 338 -101.90 12.36 -73.66
N SER A 339 -101.45 11.96 -74.85
CA SER A 339 -100.14 11.33 -75.04
C SER A 339 -98.98 12.28 -74.71
N TYR A 340 -99.05 13.55 -75.11
CA TYR A 340 -98.05 14.57 -74.74
C TYR A 340 -98.06 14.86 -73.23
N SER A 341 -99.24 14.94 -72.61
CA SER A 341 -99.35 15.16 -71.17
C SER A 341 -98.80 13.99 -70.34
N HIS A 342 -98.93 12.74 -70.82
CA HIS A 342 -98.29 11.59 -70.17
C HIS A 342 -96.77 11.68 -70.28
N LYS A 343 -96.23 11.92 -71.49
CA LYS A 343 -94.78 12.11 -71.68
C LYS A 343 -94.19 13.22 -70.82
N LEU A 344 -94.92 14.34 -70.67
CA LEU A 344 -94.52 15.44 -69.79
C LEU A 344 -94.49 15.04 -68.31
N ARG A 345 -95.42 14.19 -67.87
CA ARG A 345 -95.45 13.68 -66.50
C ARG A 345 -94.26 12.74 -66.25
N ASP A 346 -94.06 11.77 -67.14
CA ASP A 346 -92.97 10.78 -67.02
C ASP A 346 -91.60 11.47 -66.96
N MET A 347 -91.35 12.47 -67.82
CA MET A 347 -90.09 13.24 -67.79
C MET A 347 -89.90 14.07 -66.50
N ARG A 348 -90.99 14.58 -65.91
CA ARG A 348 -90.92 15.31 -64.62
C ARG A 348 -90.61 14.36 -63.47
N GLU A 349 -91.24 13.19 -63.45
CA GLU A 349 -91.00 12.17 -62.44
C GLU A 349 -89.57 11.63 -62.53
N GLU A 350 -89.06 11.37 -63.74
CA GLU A 350 -87.66 10.95 -63.95
C GLU A 350 -86.65 12.02 -63.51
N SER A 351 -86.89 13.29 -63.87
CA SER A 351 -86.03 14.41 -63.45
C SER A 351 -86.03 14.60 -61.93
N ALA A 352 -87.20 14.53 -61.29
CA ALA A 352 -87.31 14.65 -59.83
C ALA A 352 -86.60 13.50 -59.10
N ALA A 353 -86.68 12.27 -59.61
CA ALA A 353 -85.98 11.13 -59.05
C ALA A 353 -84.45 11.30 -59.13
N LYS A 354 -83.92 11.76 -60.28
CA LYS A 354 -82.49 12.04 -60.45
C LYS A 354 -81.98 13.14 -59.50
N ILE A 355 -82.73 14.23 -59.36
CA ILE A 355 -82.39 15.31 -58.42
C ILE A 355 -82.31 14.77 -56.99
N HIS A 356 -83.30 14.00 -56.54
CA HIS A 356 -83.30 13.43 -55.21
C HIS A 356 -82.11 12.47 -54.97
N THR A 357 -81.72 11.67 -55.97
CA THR A 357 -80.53 10.79 -55.85
C THR A 357 -79.23 11.57 -55.75
N LEU A 358 -79.07 12.66 -56.51
CA LEU A 358 -77.88 13.52 -56.46
C LEU A 358 -77.82 14.30 -55.15
N GLU A 359 -78.94 14.81 -54.64
CA GLU A 359 -79.01 15.49 -53.35
C GLU A 359 -78.64 14.56 -52.19
N ALA A 360 -79.11 13.31 -52.21
CA ALA A 360 -78.71 12.31 -51.22
C ALA A 360 -77.20 12.00 -51.29
N ALA A 361 -76.65 11.77 -52.48
CA ALA A 361 -75.22 11.53 -52.65
C ALA A 361 -74.35 12.72 -52.19
N LYS A 362 -74.81 13.95 -52.43
CA LYS A 362 -74.16 15.18 -51.96
C LYS A 362 -74.16 15.27 -50.43
N ALA A 363 -75.27 14.95 -49.77
CA ALA A 363 -75.37 14.96 -48.31
C ALA A 363 -74.45 13.91 -47.66
N ASP A 364 -74.37 12.72 -48.24
CA ASP A 364 -73.46 11.65 -47.78
C ASP A 364 -71.98 12.07 -47.90
N LEU A 365 -71.59 12.63 -49.05
CA LEU A 365 -70.23 13.13 -49.26
C LEU A 365 -69.86 14.27 -48.30
N GLN A 366 -70.79 15.21 -48.05
CA GLN A 366 -70.57 16.28 -47.08
C GLN A 366 -70.35 15.74 -45.67
N THR A 367 -71.09 14.70 -45.28
CA THR A 367 -70.94 14.02 -44.00
C THR A 367 -69.59 13.30 -43.91
N GLN A 368 -69.16 12.64 -44.98
CA GLN A 368 -67.86 11.98 -45.06
C GLN A 368 -66.69 12.99 -44.99
N ILE A 369 -66.80 14.12 -45.67
CA ILE A 369 -65.80 15.21 -45.60
C ILE A 369 -65.74 15.79 -44.18
N HIS A 370 -66.89 16.01 -43.54
CA HIS A 370 -66.92 16.56 -42.18
C HIS A 370 -66.29 15.60 -41.16
N THR A 371 -66.61 14.31 -41.24
CA THR A 371 -66.06 13.28 -40.34
C THR A 371 -64.55 13.09 -40.54
N THR A 372 -64.07 13.00 -41.78
CA THR A 372 -62.63 12.91 -42.08
C THR A 372 -61.86 14.15 -41.66
N SER A 373 -62.41 15.36 -41.87
CA SER A 373 -61.80 16.61 -41.41
C SER A 373 -61.71 16.69 -39.88
N LYS A 374 -62.76 16.26 -39.17
CA LYS A 374 -62.76 16.20 -37.69
C LYS A 374 -61.72 15.21 -37.17
N ASN A 375 -61.56 14.06 -37.81
CA ASN A 375 -60.56 13.06 -37.43
C ASN A 375 -59.13 13.56 -37.69
N HIS A 376 -58.87 14.16 -38.86
CA HIS A 376 -57.59 14.80 -39.17
C HIS A 376 -57.22 15.91 -38.16
N CYS A 377 -58.20 16.70 -37.71
CA CYS A 377 -57.95 17.73 -36.71
C CYS A 377 -57.49 17.12 -35.38
N LYS A 378 -58.13 16.04 -34.92
CA LYS A 378 -57.73 15.32 -33.70
C LYS A 378 -56.32 14.72 -33.83
N GLU A 379 -56.03 14.05 -34.94
CA GLU A 379 -54.72 13.44 -35.19
C GLU A 379 -53.61 14.49 -35.29
N LYS A 380 -53.87 15.62 -35.96
CA LYS A 380 -52.94 16.75 -36.02
C LYS A 380 -52.59 17.28 -34.63
N VAL A 381 -53.60 17.45 -33.76
CA VAL A 381 -53.38 17.92 -32.38
C VAL A 381 -52.58 16.88 -31.59
N ALA A 382 -52.89 15.59 -31.73
CA ALA A 382 -52.14 14.52 -31.08
C ALA A 382 -50.66 14.50 -31.49
N LEU A 383 -50.38 14.56 -32.80
CA LEU A 383 -49.02 14.62 -33.34
C LEU A 383 -48.28 15.90 -32.93
N GLN A 384 -48.98 17.05 -32.84
CA GLN A 384 -48.38 18.29 -32.35
C GLN A 384 -47.95 18.18 -30.88
N ASN A 385 -48.77 17.56 -30.04
CA ASN A 385 -48.43 17.33 -28.64
C ASN A 385 -47.25 16.36 -28.50
N GLU A 386 -47.20 15.30 -29.31
CA GLU A 386 -46.08 14.35 -29.33
C GLU A 386 -44.77 15.02 -29.78
N VAL A 387 -44.81 15.84 -30.85
CA VAL A 387 -43.64 16.61 -31.30
C VAL A 387 -43.17 17.59 -30.21
N GLN A 388 -44.08 18.22 -29.48
CA GLN A 388 -43.72 19.10 -28.36
C GLN A 388 -43.06 18.33 -27.21
N HIS A 389 -43.60 17.14 -26.87
CA HIS A 389 -43.01 16.27 -25.86
C HIS A 389 -41.61 15.80 -26.25
N LEU A 390 -41.41 15.34 -27.49
CA LEU A 390 -40.10 14.91 -27.99
C LEU A 390 -39.08 16.06 -28.01
N ARG A 391 -39.51 17.30 -28.31
CA ARG A 391 -38.64 18.47 -28.19
C ARG A 391 -38.19 18.72 -26.76
N GLN A 392 -39.11 18.64 -25.79
CA GLN A 392 -38.76 18.79 -24.39
C GLN A 392 -37.75 17.73 -23.94
N GLN A 393 -37.99 16.46 -24.29
CA GLN A 393 -37.04 15.39 -23.97
C GLN A 393 -35.66 15.61 -24.60
N ASN A 394 -35.61 16.11 -25.85
CA ASN A 394 -34.36 16.41 -26.51
C ASN A 394 -33.61 17.60 -25.87
N ASP A 395 -34.34 18.59 -25.37
CA ASP A 395 -33.77 19.71 -24.61
C ASP A 395 -33.19 19.23 -23.27
N ASP A 396 -33.91 18.34 -22.56
CA ASP A 396 -33.44 17.73 -21.31
C ASP A 396 -32.18 16.88 -21.53
N ILE A 397 -32.16 16.03 -22.57
CA ILE A 397 -30.98 15.24 -22.97
C ILE A 397 -29.82 16.17 -23.34
N SER A 398 -30.08 17.24 -24.10
CA SER A 398 -29.06 18.22 -24.48
C SER A 398 -28.48 18.95 -23.27
N HIS A 399 -29.28 19.19 -22.24
CA HIS A 399 -28.83 19.76 -20.98
C HIS A 399 -27.93 18.79 -20.22
N GLY A 400 -28.38 17.53 -20.02
CA GLY A 400 -27.58 16.50 -19.37
C GLY A 400 -26.25 16.22 -20.08
N TYR A 401 -26.23 16.27 -21.42
CA TYR A 401 -24.98 16.15 -22.18
C TYR A 401 -23.99 17.30 -21.91
N LYS A 402 -24.48 18.53 -21.75
CA LYS A 402 -23.63 19.68 -21.38
C LYS A 402 -23.07 19.52 -19.97
N GLU A 403 -23.88 19.10 -19.01
CA GLU A 403 -23.42 18.83 -17.63
C GLU A 403 -22.33 17.75 -17.61
N LEU A 404 -22.50 16.66 -18.36
CA LEU A 404 -21.48 15.61 -18.49
C LEU A 404 -20.17 16.11 -19.11
N LEU A 405 -20.24 17.03 -20.08
CA LEU A 405 -19.06 17.66 -20.66
C LEU A 405 -18.33 18.55 -19.64
N GLU A 406 -19.07 19.30 -18.82
CA GLU A 406 -18.51 20.12 -17.74
C GLU A 406 -17.85 19.26 -16.66
N GLN A 407 -18.50 18.16 -16.25
CA GLN A 407 -17.93 17.18 -15.31
C GLN A 407 -16.65 16.56 -15.87
N LYS A 408 -16.65 16.16 -17.15
CA LYS A 408 -15.46 15.63 -17.83
C LYS A 408 -14.32 16.64 -17.83
N ALA A 409 -14.61 17.92 -18.09
CA ALA A 409 -13.60 18.97 -18.04
C ALA A 409 -13.04 19.16 -16.61
N GLY A 410 -13.90 19.10 -15.59
CA GLY A 410 -13.50 19.12 -14.18
C GLY A 410 -12.54 17.99 -13.82
N LEU A 411 -12.90 16.74 -14.14
CA LEU A 411 -12.05 15.56 -13.90
C LEU A 411 -10.72 15.66 -14.65
N GLN A 412 -10.70 16.23 -15.86
CA GLN A 412 -9.47 16.40 -16.62
C GLN A 412 -8.51 17.43 -15.98
N ILE A 413 -9.04 18.46 -15.31
CA ILE A 413 -8.24 19.40 -14.52
C ILE A 413 -7.68 18.69 -13.28
N GLU A 414 -8.48 17.88 -12.61
CA GLU A 414 -8.05 17.12 -11.43
C GLU A 414 -6.93 16.13 -11.75
N ILE A 415 -7.04 15.38 -12.87
CA ILE A 415 -5.96 14.50 -13.37
C ILE A 415 -4.66 15.28 -13.58
N LYS A 416 -4.72 16.47 -14.20
CA LYS A 416 -3.54 17.32 -14.40
C LYS A 416 -2.90 17.76 -13.07
N ASN A 417 -3.73 18.12 -12.08
CA ASN A 417 -3.24 18.49 -10.76
C ASN A 417 -2.57 17.31 -10.05
N MET A 418 -3.15 16.11 -10.15
CA MET A 418 -2.59 14.88 -9.60
C MET A 418 -1.25 14.51 -10.27
N ASP A 419 -1.14 14.65 -11.59
CA ASP A 419 0.12 14.44 -12.31
C ASP A 419 1.20 15.43 -11.88
N GLU A 420 0.85 16.69 -11.65
CA GLU A 420 1.81 17.70 -11.19
C GLU A 420 2.25 17.44 -9.74
N ASN A 421 1.33 17.05 -8.86
CA ASN A 421 1.66 16.61 -7.51
C ASN A 421 2.59 15.39 -7.52
N LYS A 422 2.35 14.43 -8.40
CA LYS A 422 3.21 13.26 -8.58
C LYS A 422 4.63 13.67 -8.98
N LYS A 423 4.79 14.56 -9.98
CA LYS A 423 6.12 15.06 -10.38
C LYS A 423 6.84 15.77 -9.23
N GLN A 424 6.12 16.53 -8.40
CA GLN A 424 6.70 17.17 -7.21
C GLN A 424 7.19 16.14 -6.19
N MET A 425 6.40 15.08 -5.96
CA MET A 425 6.78 13.97 -5.09
C MET A 425 8.00 13.22 -5.63
N ASP A 426 8.02 12.88 -6.92
CA ASP A 426 9.16 12.22 -7.57
C ASP A 426 10.45 13.07 -7.46
N ALA A 427 10.34 14.40 -7.66
CA ALA A 427 11.46 15.31 -7.48
C ALA A 427 11.97 15.33 -6.03
N ARG A 428 11.07 15.27 -5.04
CA ARG A 428 11.43 15.20 -3.62
C ARG A 428 12.09 13.87 -3.27
N PHE A 429 11.61 12.76 -3.83
CA PHE A 429 12.26 11.45 -3.67
C PHE A 429 13.67 11.45 -4.25
N ALA A 430 13.87 11.99 -5.45
CA ALA A 430 15.19 12.12 -6.05
C ALA A 430 16.14 12.97 -5.18
N GLN A 431 15.65 14.07 -4.59
CA GLN A 431 16.44 14.86 -3.65
C GLN A 431 16.86 14.06 -2.41
N LEU A 432 15.93 13.32 -1.80
CA LEU A 432 16.23 12.48 -0.64
C LEU A 432 17.24 11.39 -1.00
N GLU A 433 17.11 10.75 -2.16
CA GLU A 433 18.04 9.73 -2.65
C GLU A 433 19.45 10.29 -2.89
N THR A 434 19.57 11.50 -3.45
CA THR A 434 20.88 12.16 -3.57
C THR A 434 21.48 12.48 -2.20
N GLY A 435 20.66 12.93 -1.24
CA GLY A 435 21.09 13.22 0.12
C GLY A 435 21.58 11.97 0.87
N THR A 436 20.89 10.84 0.74
CA THR A 436 21.31 9.57 1.34
C THR A 436 22.58 9.04 0.70
N ASN A 437 22.74 9.17 -0.63
CA ASN A 437 23.97 8.79 -1.33
C ASN A 437 25.18 9.61 -0.86
N VAL A 438 25.04 10.93 -0.73
CA VAL A 438 26.12 11.79 -0.19
C VAL A 438 26.49 11.39 1.23
N ASN A 439 25.50 11.12 2.10
CA ASN A 439 25.75 10.65 3.47
C ASN A 439 26.43 9.28 3.52
N ASN A 440 26.07 8.36 2.62
CA ASN A 440 26.70 7.06 2.50
C ASN A 440 28.17 7.18 2.05
N ASP A 441 28.44 8.05 1.06
CA ASP A 441 29.82 8.29 0.60
C ASP A 441 30.67 8.97 1.68
N TYR A 442 30.10 9.93 2.42
CA TYR A 442 30.77 10.53 3.57
C TYR A 442 31.06 9.49 4.67
N SER A 443 30.12 8.59 4.94
CA SER A 443 30.31 7.49 5.90
C SER A 443 31.42 6.54 5.45
N ARG A 444 31.46 6.16 4.18
CA ARG A 444 32.55 5.35 3.60
C ARG A 444 33.91 6.04 3.68
N GLN A 445 33.97 7.35 3.45
CA GLN A 445 35.20 8.13 3.61
C GLN A 445 35.68 8.14 5.07
N LEU A 446 34.77 8.35 6.02
CA LEU A 446 35.08 8.29 7.44
C LEU A 446 35.60 6.91 7.84
N GLU A 447 34.95 5.83 7.40
CA GLU A 447 35.40 4.46 7.64
C GLU A 447 36.80 4.20 7.06
N ALA A 448 37.08 4.70 5.85
CA ALA A 448 38.40 4.58 5.23
C ALA A 448 39.49 5.32 6.02
N GLN A 449 39.22 6.54 6.49
CA GLN A 449 40.13 7.32 7.33
C GLN A 449 40.38 6.65 8.69
N LEU A 450 39.33 6.10 9.31
CA LEU A 450 39.44 5.35 10.56
C LEU A 450 40.26 4.07 10.36
N GLY A 451 40.06 3.40 9.22
CA GLY A 451 40.86 2.25 8.80
C GLY A 451 42.34 2.58 8.60
N SER A 452 42.68 3.71 7.96
CA SER A 452 44.08 4.13 7.79
C SER A 452 44.74 4.50 9.12
N ALA A 453 44.06 5.27 9.97
CA ALA A 453 44.57 5.65 11.29
C ALA A 453 44.82 4.41 12.16
N ASN A 454 43.92 3.42 12.12
CA ASN A 454 44.09 2.19 12.88
C ASN A 454 45.28 1.35 12.38
N ARG A 455 45.52 1.29 11.06
CA ARG A 455 46.70 0.62 10.49
C ARG A 455 48.00 1.30 10.93
N GLU A 456 48.04 2.63 10.92
CA GLU A 456 49.19 3.41 11.36
C GLU A 456 49.48 3.18 12.86
N LEU A 457 48.43 3.19 13.69
CA LEU A 457 48.53 2.91 15.12
C LEU A 457 49.04 1.49 15.38
N GLN A 458 48.58 0.49 14.62
CA GLN A 458 49.12 -0.87 14.68
C GLN A 458 50.59 -0.93 14.26
N HIS A 459 51.00 -0.17 13.25
CA HIS A 459 52.39 -0.13 12.79
C HIS A 459 53.31 0.46 13.87
N VAL A 460 52.93 1.60 14.46
CA VAL A 460 53.65 2.20 15.60
C VAL A 460 53.73 1.22 16.77
N ARG A 461 52.63 0.52 17.08
CA ARG A 461 52.60 -0.47 18.15
C ARG A 461 53.58 -1.61 17.91
N ARG A 462 53.69 -2.10 16.67
CA ARG A 462 54.69 -3.12 16.30
C ARG A 462 56.10 -2.60 16.48
N LYS A 463 56.39 -1.38 15.99
CA LYS A 463 57.70 -0.76 16.14
C LYS A 463 58.13 -0.63 17.61
N HIS A 464 57.22 -0.19 18.48
CA HIS A 464 57.51 -0.12 19.92
C HIS A 464 57.75 -1.51 20.53
N VAL A 465 57.06 -2.55 20.08
CA VAL A 465 57.33 -3.93 20.52
C VAL A 465 58.73 -4.37 20.09
N ASP A 466 59.12 -4.10 18.83
CA ASP A 466 60.45 -4.43 18.32
C ASP A 466 61.57 -3.68 19.07
N GLU A 467 61.35 -2.39 19.39
CA GLU A 467 62.26 -1.57 20.20
C GLU A 467 62.41 -2.12 21.63
N LEU A 468 61.30 -2.54 22.26
CA LEU A 468 61.33 -3.19 23.58
C LEU A 468 62.10 -4.51 23.54
N ASP A 469 61.93 -5.32 22.49
CA ASP A 469 62.65 -6.59 22.32
C ASP A 469 64.15 -6.36 22.06
N GLN A 470 64.52 -5.27 21.38
CA GLN A 470 65.93 -4.88 21.22
C GLN A 470 66.55 -4.46 22.56
N LEU A 471 65.88 -3.57 23.31
CA LEU A 471 66.35 -3.15 24.64
C LEU A 471 66.49 -4.35 25.58
N ARG A 472 65.56 -5.31 25.52
CA ARG A 472 65.62 -6.53 26.31
C ARG A 472 66.86 -7.37 26.00
N ARG A 473 67.20 -7.52 24.72
CA ARG A 473 68.44 -8.20 24.28
C ARG A 473 69.69 -7.47 24.77
N GLU A 474 69.73 -6.14 24.69
CA GLU A 474 70.84 -5.36 25.22
C GLU A 474 71.01 -5.52 26.74
N ILE A 475 69.90 -5.51 27.49
CA ILE A 475 69.91 -5.76 28.93
C ILE A 475 70.47 -7.15 29.23
N GLN A 476 70.02 -8.19 28.54
CA GLN A 476 70.54 -9.55 28.71
C GLN A 476 72.04 -9.63 28.39
N THR A 477 72.49 -8.99 27.30
CA THR A 477 73.91 -8.98 26.91
C THR A 477 74.75 -8.30 28.00
N LYS A 478 74.27 -7.18 28.55
CA LYS A 478 74.94 -6.47 29.66
C LYS A 478 74.93 -7.29 30.95
N ALA A 479 73.85 -8.02 31.24
CA ALA A 479 73.75 -8.89 32.41
C ALA A 479 74.81 -10.00 32.36
N VAL A 480 74.98 -10.67 31.22
CA VAL A 480 76.04 -11.66 31.01
C VAL A 480 77.43 -11.05 31.24
N LEU A 481 77.68 -9.85 30.70
CA LEU A 481 78.95 -9.15 30.88
C LEU A 481 79.23 -8.81 32.36
N ILE A 482 78.21 -8.37 33.10
CA ILE A 482 78.31 -8.10 34.53
C ILE A 482 78.62 -9.38 35.29
N GLN A 483 78.00 -10.51 34.93
CA GLN A 483 78.23 -11.80 35.56
C GLN A 483 79.68 -12.29 35.34
N GLN A 484 80.21 -12.11 34.12
CA GLN A 484 81.62 -12.35 33.81
C GLN A 484 82.56 -11.47 34.64
N LEU A 485 82.30 -10.15 34.70
CA LEU A 485 83.09 -9.24 35.53
C LEU A 485 83.04 -9.59 37.02
N GLN A 486 81.89 -10.06 37.52
CA GLN A 486 81.76 -10.52 38.91
C GLN A 486 82.50 -11.84 39.17
N GLN A 487 82.56 -12.75 38.19
CA GLN A 487 83.38 -13.96 38.26
C GLN A 487 84.87 -13.63 38.23
N ASP A 488 85.30 -12.71 37.38
CA ASP A 488 86.69 -12.21 37.34
C ASP A 488 87.09 -11.52 38.65
N TYR A 489 86.18 -10.74 39.25
CA TYR A 489 86.41 -10.13 40.57
C TYR A 489 86.51 -11.16 41.70
N ARG A 490 85.81 -12.30 41.61
CA ARG A 490 85.90 -13.39 42.60
C ARG A 490 87.20 -14.20 42.50
N TYR A 491 87.90 -14.17 41.37
CA TYR A 491 89.18 -14.87 41.18
C TYR A 491 90.42 -14.06 41.61
N HIS A 492 90.29 -12.75 41.87
CA HIS A 492 91.45 -11.88 42.16
C HIS A 492 91.36 -11.02 43.44
N GLY A 493 90.50 -11.35 44.41
CA GLY A 493 90.24 -10.48 45.57
C GLY A 493 90.49 -11.08 46.96
N SER A 494 91.74 -11.44 47.29
CA SER A 494 92.20 -11.60 48.68
C SER A 494 93.44 -10.75 48.91
N SER A 495 93.26 -9.49 49.27
CA SER A 495 94.24 -8.69 50.01
C SER A 495 93.55 -7.48 50.61
N ASN A 496 93.84 -7.24 51.88
CA ASN A 496 93.62 -5.99 52.60
C ASN A 496 94.05 -4.79 51.76
N ASP A 497 93.24 -3.72 51.79
CA ASP A 497 93.65 -2.40 52.31
C ASP A 497 92.53 -1.35 52.05
N GLN A 498 92.12 -0.66 53.13
CA GLN A 498 91.68 0.74 53.07
C GLN A 498 92.89 1.60 52.64
N PRO A 499 92.80 2.82 52.04
CA PRO A 499 91.93 3.93 52.48
C PRO A 499 91.56 4.99 51.39
N VAL A 500 90.96 6.11 51.85
CA VAL A 500 91.08 7.51 51.34
C VAL A 500 89.97 8.10 50.42
N LEU A 501 89.25 9.07 51.02
CA LEU A 501 88.85 10.44 50.62
C LEU A 501 88.78 10.89 49.14
N HIS A 502 87.91 11.89 48.93
CA HIS A 502 87.64 12.74 47.74
C HIS A 502 86.64 12.16 46.73
N ARG A 503 85.69 12.91 46.14
CA ARG A 503 85.50 14.36 45.99
C ARG A 503 84.02 14.59 45.62
N GLN A 504 83.45 15.72 46.02
CA GLN A 504 82.16 16.20 45.51
C GLN A 504 82.15 16.27 43.96
N PRO A 505 81.08 15.82 43.28
CA PRO A 505 80.73 16.31 41.96
C PRO A 505 79.92 17.59 42.11
N GLY A 506 80.38 18.63 41.42
CA GLY A 506 79.74 19.93 41.35
C GLY A 506 78.37 19.92 40.65
N PRO A 507 77.71 21.09 40.63
CA PRO A 507 76.34 21.24 40.16
C PRO A 507 76.26 21.03 38.66
N LEU A 508 75.55 19.98 38.24
CA LEU A 508 75.20 19.77 36.84
C LEU A 508 74.17 20.82 36.42
N GLU A 509 74.53 21.52 35.36
CA GLU A 509 73.73 22.51 34.67
C GLU A 509 72.37 21.93 34.25
N HIS A 510 71.33 22.17 35.06
CA HIS A 510 69.94 22.12 34.64
C HIS A 510 69.61 23.34 33.78
N SER A 511 70.00 23.37 32.51
CA SER A 511 69.54 24.42 31.58
C SER A 511 68.92 23.90 30.28
N SER A 512 69.18 22.65 29.89
CA SER A 512 68.60 22.05 28.67
C SER A 512 67.25 21.36 28.92
N ASP A 513 67.04 20.82 30.13
CA ASP A 513 65.82 20.08 30.48
C ASP A 513 64.64 21.00 30.83
N SER A 514 64.91 22.22 31.33
CA SER A 514 63.88 23.21 31.64
C SER A 514 63.16 23.72 30.39
N ASN A 515 63.87 23.84 29.26
CA ASN A 515 63.26 24.23 27.99
C ASN A 515 62.44 23.10 27.38
N ALA A 516 62.94 21.86 27.37
CA ALA A 516 62.19 20.70 26.90
C ALA A 516 60.90 20.48 27.71
N GLN A 517 60.98 20.63 29.02
CA GLN A 517 59.84 20.52 29.94
C GLN A 517 58.87 21.70 29.77
N ARG A 518 59.35 22.92 29.47
CA ARG A 518 58.49 24.07 29.12
C ARG A 518 57.76 23.88 27.79
N THR A 519 58.43 23.39 26.75
CA THR A 519 57.78 23.09 25.47
C THR A 519 56.75 21.97 25.60
N ALA A 520 57.07 20.88 26.32
CA ALA A 520 56.12 19.79 26.57
C ALA A 520 54.88 20.27 27.36
N LEU A 521 55.07 21.18 28.32
CA LEU A 521 53.97 21.76 29.10
C LEU A 521 53.13 22.74 28.26
N GLN A 522 53.75 23.44 27.32
CA GLN A 522 53.08 24.36 26.40
C GLN A 522 52.26 23.59 25.34
N GLU A 523 52.81 22.54 24.75
CA GLU A 523 52.09 21.63 23.87
C GLU A 523 50.93 20.92 24.59
N ALA A 524 51.13 20.49 25.84
CA ALA A 524 50.06 19.93 26.65
C ALA A 524 48.93 20.95 26.90
N ARG A 525 49.26 22.22 27.16
CA ARG A 525 48.28 23.30 27.31
C ARG A 525 47.52 23.60 26.03
N GLU A 526 48.20 23.61 24.88
CA GLU A 526 47.55 23.80 23.57
C GLU A 526 46.61 22.63 23.25
N ARG A 527 47.03 21.38 23.49
CA ARG A 527 46.14 20.21 23.33
C ARG A 527 44.93 20.28 24.25
N THR A 528 45.10 20.71 25.50
CA THR A 528 43.97 20.90 26.43
C THR A 528 43.03 21.99 25.93
N ARG A 529 43.55 23.10 25.41
CA ARG A 529 42.76 24.21 24.86
C ARG A 529 41.99 23.79 23.60
N ASP A 530 42.60 22.99 22.73
CA ASP A 530 41.94 22.40 21.55
C ASP A 530 40.84 21.42 21.94
N LEU A 531 41.07 20.59 22.95
CA LEU A 531 40.06 19.68 23.48
C LEU A 531 38.89 20.47 24.10
N GLU A 532 39.17 21.51 24.89
CA GLU A 532 38.13 22.40 25.45
C GLU A 532 37.28 23.05 24.36
N ASN A 533 37.91 23.52 23.27
CA ASN A 533 37.20 24.08 22.13
C ASN A 533 36.34 23.03 21.41
N LYS A 534 36.85 21.80 21.23
CA LYS A 534 36.07 20.69 20.68
C LYS A 534 34.89 20.32 21.58
N VAL A 535 35.08 20.28 22.89
CA VAL A 535 34.00 20.01 23.86
C VAL A 535 32.95 21.13 23.81
N LYS A 536 33.35 22.40 23.73
CA LYS A 536 32.40 23.52 23.55
C LYS A 536 31.63 23.40 22.23
N GLY A 537 32.30 23.05 21.14
CA GLY A 537 31.67 22.82 19.84
C GLY A 537 30.65 21.68 19.86
N LEU A 538 31.01 20.53 20.47
CA LEU A 538 30.12 19.39 20.63
C LEU A 538 28.93 19.72 21.54
N LYS A 539 29.15 20.48 22.62
CA LYS A 539 28.07 20.91 23.51
C LYS A 539 27.06 21.79 22.77
N LYS A 540 27.54 22.75 21.97
CA LYS A 540 26.69 23.58 21.12
C LYS A 540 25.93 22.76 20.09
N ALA A 541 26.60 21.81 19.42
CA ALA A 541 25.96 20.94 18.44
C ALA A 541 24.87 20.05 19.07
N MET A 542 25.06 19.55 20.29
CA MET A 542 24.01 18.84 21.03
C MET A 542 22.84 19.75 21.37
N GLU A 543 23.10 20.99 21.78
CA GLU A 543 22.05 21.96 22.10
C GLU A 543 21.22 22.31 20.86
N ASP A 544 21.87 22.54 19.71
CA ASP A 544 21.21 22.77 18.43
C ASP A 544 20.34 21.56 18.02
N LYS A 545 20.81 20.33 18.23
CA LYS A 545 20.04 19.11 17.94
C LYS A 545 18.87 18.91 18.90
N THR A 546 19.02 19.28 20.17
CA THR A 546 17.91 19.27 21.14
C THR A 546 16.81 20.23 20.70
N ASN A 547 17.18 21.45 20.29
CA ASN A 547 16.23 22.45 19.79
C ASN A 547 15.52 21.98 18.50
N GLU A 548 16.23 21.30 17.60
CA GLU A 548 15.64 20.71 16.39
C GLU A 548 14.62 19.61 16.73
N LEU A 549 14.93 18.76 17.72
CA LEU A 549 14.00 17.73 18.20
C LEU A 549 12.74 18.36 18.83
N GLU A 550 12.88 19.37 19.68
CA GLU A 550 11.73 20.08 20.27
C GLU A 550 10.85 20.74 19.18
N ALA A 551 11.45 21.31 18.14
CA ALA A 551 10.71 21.88 17.01
C ALA A 551 9.96 20.80 16.21
N LEU A 552 10.58 19.63 16.00
CA LEU A 552 9.96 18.50 15.33
C LEU A 552 8.82 17.89 16.15
N GLU A 553 9.00 17.73 17.47
CA GLU A 553 7.95 17.27 18.38
C GLU A 553 6.74 18.21 18.37
N LYS A 554 6.99 19.52 18.41
CA LYS A 554 5.92 20.52 18.29
C LYS A 554 5.20 20.42 16.95
N SER A 555 5.94 20.31 15.84
CA SER A 555 5.35 20.13 14.51
C SER A 555 4.53 18.84 14.40
N TRP A 556 4.97 17.77 15.05
CA TRP A 556 4.24 16.50 15.10
C TRP A 556 2.95 16.63 15.90
N ALA A 557 2.99 17.30 17.05
CA ALA A 557 1.80 17.57 17.87
C ALA A 557 0.76 18.39 17.09
N ASP A 558 1.19 19.42 16.36
CA ASP A 558 0.31 20.24 15.52
C ASP A 558 -0.35 19.42 14.39
N LYS A 559 0.42 18.53 13.75
CA LYS A 559 -0.11 17.62 12.72
C LYS A 559 -1.09 16.60 13.28
N LEU A 560 -0.81 16.03 14.45
CA LEU A 560 -1.72 15.12 15.16
C LEU A 560 -3.04 15.82 15.50
N SER A 561 -2.99 17.06 15.99
CA SER A 561 -4.19 17.86 16.23
C SER A 561 -4.97 18.10 14.94
N ALA A 562 -4.29 18.41 13.84
CA ALA A 562 -4.95 18.63 12.54
C ALA A 562 -5.56 17.34 11.93
N VAL A 563 -5.03 16.17 12.27
CA VAL A 563 -5.61 14.87 11.88
C VAL A 563 -6.88 14.62 12.69
N ALA A 564 -6.84 14.80 14.02
CA ALA A 564 -8.02 14.66 14.88
C ALA A 564 -9.18 15.58 14.46
N ASP A 565 -8.88 16.82 14.06
CA ASP A 565 -9.88 17.75 13.53
C ASP A 565 -10.49 17.29 12.20
N ARG A 566 -9.71 16.62 11.33
CA ARG A 566 -10.22 16.04 10.08
C ARG A 566 -11.08 14.82 10.33
N GLU A 567 -10.67 13.92 11.23
CA GLU A 567 -11.45 12.75 11.63
C GLU A 567 -12.82 13.17 12.16
N LYS A 568 -12.85 14.19 13.02
CA LYS A 568 -14.11 14.75 13.52
C LYS A 568 -15.00 15.28 12.39
N LYS A 569 -14.44 16.03 11.43
CA LYS A 569 -15.21 16.52 10.26
C LYS A 569 -15.71 15.39 9.36
N CYS A 570 -14.97 14.29 9.23
CA CYS A 570 -15.44 13.11 8.51
C CYS A 570 -16.62 12.47 9.23
N ALA A 571 -16.53 12.26 10.55
CA ALA A 571 -17.63 11.74 11.36
C ALA A 571 -18.90 12.63 11.28
N ASP A 572 -18.74 13.95 11.32
CA ASP A 572 -19.85 14.89 11.16
C ASP A 572 -20.52 14.77 9.77
N ARG A 573 -19.72 14.58 8.71
CA ARG A 573 -20.22 14.36 7.33
C ARG A 573 -20.93 13.02 7.18
N GLU A 574 -20.38 11.94 7.75
CA GLU A 574 -21.02 10.62 7.74
C GLU A 574 -22.38 10.67 8.45
N SER A 575 -22.47 11.36 9.59
CA SER A 575 -23.74 11.57 10.28
C SER A 575 -24.74 12.38 9.45
N TYR A 576 -24.28 13.37 8.69
CA TYR A 576 -25.13 14.15 7.80
C TYR A 576 -25.63 13.31 6.60
N ILE A 577 -24.75 12.52 5.98
CA ILE A 577 -25.12 11.59 4.90
C ILE A 577 -26.18 10.60 5.38
N ALA A 578 -25.98 9.98 6.56
CA ALA A 578 -26.97 9.05 7.13
C ALA A 578 -28.34 9.72 7.39
N THR A 579 -28.35 11.02 7.71
CA THR A 579 -29.59 11.78 7.86
C THR A 579 -30.28 11.99 6.51
N LEU A 580 -29.53 12.36 5.46
CA LEU A 580 -30.06 12.52 4.10
C LEU A 580 -30.58 11.20 3.52
N GLU A 581 -29.86 10.09 3.72
CA GLU A 581 -30.31 8.76 3.29
C GLU A 581 -31.63 8.38 3.93
N LYS A 582 -31.80 8.69 5.23
CA LYS A 582 -33.06 8.48 5.93
C LYS A 582 -34.19 9.34 5.35
N GLU A 583 -33.94 10.63 5.11
CA GLU A 583 -34.94 11.52 4.50
C GLU A 583 -35.33 11.06 3.09
N LEU A 584 -34.38 10.58 2.29
CA LEU A 584 -34.65 10.02 0.96
C LEU A 584 -35.52 8.76 1.03
N GLU A 585 -35.26 7.86 1.99
CA GLU A 585 -36.06 6.65 2.18
C GLU A 585 -37.48 6.99 2.64
N GLU A 586 -37.64 8.00 3.50
CA GLU A 586 -38.97 8.52 3.88
C GLU A 586 -39.72 9.07 2.65
N VAL A 587 -39.07 9.89 1.81
CA VAL A 587 -39.68 10.40 0.57
C VAL A 587 -40.05 9.26 -0.38
N ARG A 588 -39.17 8.28 -0.56
CA ARG A 588 -39.44 7.09 -1.38
C ARG A 588 -40.68 6.35 -0.88
N GLY A 589 -40.78 6.10 0.43
CA GLY A 589 -41.95 5.49 1.05
C GLY A 589 -43.23 6.30 0.78
N THR A 590 -43.19 7.63 0.89
CA THR A 590 -44.37 8.46 0.56
C THR A 590 -44.76 8.38 -0.92
N LEU A 591 -43.80 8.26 -1.83
CA LEU A 591 -44.04 8.13 -3.26
C LEU A 591 -44.69 6.78 -3.58
N GLU A 592 -44.18 5.68 -3.03
CA GLU A 592 -44.73 4.33 -3.17
C GLU A 592 -46.19 4.30 -2.66
N ASP A 593 -46.47 4.95 -1.54
CA ASP A 593 -47.80 5.14 -0.98
C ASP A 593 -48.76 5.87 -1.94
N VAL A 594 -48.29 6.98 -2.55
CA VAL A 594 -49.06 7.77 -3.52
C VAL A 594 -49.35 6.95 -4.77
N ILE A 595 -48.35 6.25 -5.31
CA ILE A 595 -48.51 5.35 -6.47
C ILE A 595 -49.51 4.24 -6.16
N GLY A 596 -49.46 3.65 -4.97
CA GLY A 596 -50.41 2.64 -4.50
C GLY A 596 -51.85 3.18 -4.45
N ARG A 597 -52.06 4.40 -3.96
CA ARG A 597 -53.37 5.07 -3.94
C ARG A 597 -53.88 5.37 -5.34
N VAL A 598 -53.03 5.89 -6.24
CA VAL A 598 -53.39 6.17 -7.64
C VAL A 598 -53.80 4.88 -8.36
N SER A 599 -53.03 3.80 -8.18
CA SER A 599 -53.31 2.48 -8.76
C SER A 599 -54.64 1.91 -8.26
N SER A 600 -54.90 2.04 -6.95
CA SER A 600 -56.17 1.64 -6.34
C SER A 600 -57.35 2.46 -6.88
N HIS A 601 -57.18 3.78 -7.03
CA HIS A 601 -58.20 4.66 -7.59
C HIS A 601 -58.50 4.34 -9.05
N GLN A 602 -57.47 4.12 -9.89
CA GLN A 602 -57.65 3.71 -11.29
C GLN A 602 -58.37 2.37 -11.41
N SER A 603 -58.00 1.39 -10.58
CA SER A 603 -58.68 0.09 -10.53
C SER A 603 -60.15 0.22 -10.12
N SER A 604 -60.44 1.07 -9.12
CA SER A 604 -61.81 1.35 -8.70
C SER A 604 -62.62 2.07 -9.79
N LYS A 605 -61.99 3.00 -10.52
CA LYS A 605 -62.60 3.70 -11.65
C LYS A 605 -62.95 2.75 -12.80
N ARG A 606 -62.05 1.82 -13.15
CA ARG A 606 -62.31 0.78 -14.17
C ARG A 606 -63.51 -0.10 -13.80
N ARG A 607 -63.57 -0.57 -12.56
CA ARG A 607 -64.72 -1.38 -12.08
C ARG A 607 -66.05 -0.61 -12.14
N ARG A 608 -66.04 0.71 -11.93
CA ARG A 608 -67.24 1.54 -12.05
C ARG A 608 -67.68 1.71 -13.50
N THR A 609 -66.75 1.84 -14.45
CA THR A 609 -67.08 1.95 -15.87
C THR A 609 -67.55 0.62 -16.46
N GLU A 610 -66.91 -0.49 -16.08
CA GLU A 610 -67.30 -1.84 -16.52
C GLU A 610 -68.70 -2.21 -16.00
N ASN A 611 -69.00 -1.98 -14.71
CA ASN A 611 -70.32 -2.28 -14.16
C ASN A 611 -71.45 -1.36 -14.66
N SER A 612 -71.13 -0.21 -15.27
CA SER A 612 -72.14 0.68 -15.85
C SER A 612 -72.57 0.28 -17.27
N GLU A 613 -71.74 -0.52 -17.97
CA GLU A 613 -72.07 -1.02 -19.31
C GLU A 613 -72.98 -2.26 -19.27
N ASP A 614 -72.97 -3.03 -18.18
CA ASP A 614 -73.85 -4.21 -18.00
C ASP A 614 -75.30 -3.87 -17.56
N LEU A 615 -75.62 -2.58 -17.37
CA LEU A 615 -76.94 -2.11 -16.90
C LEU A 615 -77.74 -1.32 -17.96
N VAL A 616 -77.31 -1.34 -19.22
CA VAL A 616 -78.04 -0.80 -20.39
C VAL A 616 -78.37 -1.95 -21.33
#